data_AF-A0A7C1ZNA7-F1
#
_entry.id   AF-A0A7C1ZNA7-F1
#
_cell.length_a   1.000
_cell.length_b   1.000
_cell.length_c   1.000
_cell.angle_alpha   90.00
_cell.angle_beta   90.00
_cell.angle_gamma   90.00
#
_symmetry.space_group_name_H-M   'P 1'
#
loop_
_entity.id
_entity.type
_entity.pdbx_description
1 polymer ?
#
loop_
_entity_poly.entity_id
_entity_poly.type
_entity_poly.pdbx_seq_one_letter_code
_entity_poly.pdbx_strand_id
1 'polypeptide(L)'
;MSYHFKFIIGFMFLPWVLSAQYVPTDSPEDILKQRQEVFGLIEALEDPLEDSLWYQGRIYDYQLRSRNGTPYFENSTSLAGSLSYNGELFEDLLLGYNLETDELILWKISNSFNTIQVVLDKYYLERFSLNSQGNYYHFQSHTEIKPIHNRLKEGFYEVVYDDILKMYVKHKKILFFNDFDADPFSYQYEKQVYLVLNGEIHVVDNRRNYLRAFKEHKKSLRKYMRRAHINFEKSGTQSLIDLCAYSKSLLDHQEPGIESNY
;
A
#
# COMPACT_ATOMS: atom_id res chain seq x y z
N MET A 1 -31.92 18.20 -62.43
CA MET A 1 -32.63 17.53 -61.33
C MET A 1 -31.67 16.55 -60.70
N SER A 2 -31.04 16.94 -59.59
CA SER A 2 -29.97 16.20 -58.90
C SER A 2 -30.57 15.56 -57.65
N TYR A 3 -30.48 14.24 -57.54
CA TYR A 3 -30.87 13.49 -56.34
C TYR A 3 -29.63 13.26 -55.48
N HIS A 4 -29.57 13.91 -54.31
CA HIS A 4 -28.59 13.63 -53.28
C HIS A 4 -29.09 12.48 -52.39
N PHE A 5 -28.41 11.34 -52.46
CA PHE A 5 -28.56 10.24 -51.51
C PHE A 5 -27.64 10.51 -50.30
N LYS A 6 -28.22 10.84 -49.14
CA LYS A 6 -27.47 10.98 -47.88
C LYS A 6 -27.43 9.63 -47.18
N PHE A 7 -26.25 9.00 -47.15
CA PHE A 7 -25.96 7.89 -46.24
C PHE A 7 -25.79 8.46 -44.82
N ILE A 8 -26.61 8.00 -43.88
CA ILE A 8 -26.38 8.19 -42.44
C ILE A 8 -25.60 6.95 -41.98
N ILE A 9 -24.30 7.11 -41.76
CA ILE A 9 -23.49 6.10 -41.06
C ILE A 9 -23.63 6.40 -39.57
N GLY A 10 -24.44 5.61 -38.87
CA GLY A 10 -24.49 5.59 -37.42
C GLY A 10 -23.24 4.90 -36.89
N PHE A 11 -22.24 5.68 -36.46
CA PHE A 11 -21.09 5.18 -35.71
C PHE A 11 -21.54 4.95 -34.26
N MET A 12 -21.91 3.71 -33.95
CA MET A 12 -22.20 3.25 -32.60
C MET A 12 -20.85 3.02 -31.90
N PHE A 13 -20.40 3.99 -31.11
CA PHE A 13 -19.24 3.86 -30.23
C PHE A 13 -19.58 2.88 -29.09
N LEU A 14 -19.15 1.64 -29.22
CA LEU A 14 -19.01 0.71 -28.09
C LEU A 14 -17.66 1.03 -27.41
N PRO A 15 -17.63 1.53 -26.16
CA PRO A 15 -16.37 1.63 -25.44
C PRO A 15 -15.89 0.21 -25.12
N TRP A 16 -14.81 -0.21 -25.78
CA TRP A 16 -13.94 -1.25 -25.31
C TRP A 16 -13.40 -0.86 -23.93
N VAL A 17 -14.07 -1.33 -22.89
CA VAL A 17 -13.48 -1.42 -21.56
C VAL A 17 -12.70 -2.73 -21.57
N LEU A 18 -11.41 -2.63 -21.90
CA LEU A 18 -10.44 -3.67 -21.59
C LEU A 18 -10.31 -3.73 -20.07
N SER A 19 -11.17 -4.52 -19.43
CA SER A 19 -10.89 -5.03 -18.09
C SER A 19 -9.71 -5.99 -18.25
N ALA A 20 -8.51 -5.53 -17.93
CA ALA A 20 -7.40 -6.45 -17.67
C ALA A 20 -7.80 -7.25 -16.43
N GLN A 21 -8.38 -8.44 -16.65
CA GLN A 21 -8.52 -9.43 -15.60
C GLN A 21 -7.10 -9.89 -15.24
N TYR A 22 -6.78 -9.87 -13.95
CA TYR A 22 -5.56 -10.47 -13.42
C TYR A 22 -5.57 -11.95 -13.82
N VAL A 23 -4.73 -12.31 -14.78
CA VAL A 23 -4.43 -13.71 -15.12
C VAL A 23 -3.11 -13.99 -14.43
N PRO A 24 -3.07 -14.91 -13.44
CA PRO A 24 -1.81 -15.39 -12.91
C PRO A 24 -0.90 -15.81 -14.07
N THR A 25 0.29 -15.23 -14.15
CA THR A 25 1.26 -15.49 -15.24
C THR A 25 1.85 -16.89 -15.21
N ASP A 26 1.68 -17.60 -14.09
CA ASP A 26 2.25 -18.92 -13.84
C ASP A 26 1.22 -20.00 -14.18
N SER A 27 1.67 -21.09 -14.82
CA SER A 27 0.78 -22.22 -15.10
C SER A 27 0.37 -22.92 -13.80
N PRO A 28 -0.77 -23.64 -13.75
CA PRO A 28 -1.15 -24.43 -12.58
C PRO A 28 -0.05 -25.43 -12.13
N GLU A 29 0.74 -25.94 -13.07
CA GLU A 29 1.87 -26.83 -12.78
C GLU A 29 3.01 -26.08 -12.08
N ASP A 30 3.31 -24.84 -12.51
CA ASP A 30 4.34 -24.00 -11.87
C ASP A 30 3.96 -23.63 -10.44
N ILE A 31 2.69 -23.28 -10.20
CA ILE A 31 2.18 -23.00 -8.85
C ILE A 31 2.31 -24.25 -7.96
N LEU A 32 1.93 -25.42 -8.48
CA LEU A 32 2.04 -26.68 -7.72
C LEU A 32 3.50 -26.99 -7.37
N LYS A 33 4.42 -26.79 -8.32
CA LYS A 33 5.84 -27.00 -8.11
C LYS A 33 6.40 -26.05 -7.05
N GLN A 34 6.09 -24.75 -7.12
CA GLN A 34 6.51 -23.78 -6.10
C GLN A 34 6.00 -24.17 -4.70
N ARG A 35 4.75 -24.64 -4.60
CA ARG A 35 4.18 -25.12 -3.34
C ARG A 35 4.91 -26.35 -2.80
N GLN A 36 5.24 -27.30 -3.66
CA GLN A 36 6.01 -28.50 -3.29
C GLN A 36 7.43 -28.12 -2.82
N GLU A 37 8.06 -27.15 -3.46
CA GLU A 37 9.38 -26.64 -3.05
C GLU A 37 9.33 -25.97 -1.67
N VAL A 38 8.36 -25.09 -1.43
CA VAL A 38 8.14 -24.47 -0.11
C VAL A 38 7.89 -25.54 0.95
N PHE A 39 7.01 -26.51 0.66
CA PHE A 39 6.67 -27.60 1.56
C PHE A 39 7.89 -28.45 1.93
N GLY A 40 8.66 -28.92 0.93
CA GLY A 40 9.85 -29.73 1.18
C GLY A 40 10.93 -29.00 1.98
N LEU A 41 11.04 -27.68 1.84
CA LEU A 41 11.95 -26.89 2.66
C LEU A 41 11.46 -26.74 4.10
N ILE A 42 10.15 -26.57 4.33
CA ILE A 42 9.56 -26.47 5.68
C ILE A 42 9.67 -27.80 6.43
N GLU A 43 9.37 -28.92 5.76
CA GLU A 43 9.57 -30.25 6.36
C GLU A 43 11.02 -30.44 6.82
N ALA A 44 11.99 -29.97 6.03
CA ALA A 44 13.40 -30.02 6.38
C ALA A 44 13.78 -29.11 7.56
N LEU A 45 12.94 -28.15 7.96
CA LEU A 45 13.19 -27.29 9.13
C LEU A 45 12.75 -27.93 10.45
N GLU A 46 12.11 -29.12 10.43
CA GLU A 46 11.61 -29.85 11.61
C GLU A 46 10.79 -28.96 12.57
N ASP A 47 10.09 -27.95 12.04
CA ASP A 47 9.30 -27.00 12.83
C ASP A 47 7.79 -27.27 12.62
N PRO A 48 7.11 -27.86 13.61
CA PRO A 48 5.72 -28.25 13.47
C PRO A 48 4.81 -27.14 14.00
N LEU A 49 4.54 -26.05 13.26
CA LEU A 49 3.33 -25.25 13.52
C LEU A 49 2.89 -24.25 12.43
N GLU A 50 1.56 -24.15 12.33
CA GLU A 50 0.68 -23.31 11.50
C GLU A 50 0.68 -23.58 9.98
N ASP A 51 0.03 -24.69 9.61
CA ASP A 51 -0.15 -25.21 8.26
C ASP A 51 -0.88 -24.30 7.23
N SER A 52 -1.03 -22.99 7.43
CA SER A 52 -1.86 -22.15 6.54
C SER A 52 -1.08 -21.12 5.72
N LEU A 53 -0.20 -20.33 6.37
CA LEU A 53 0.47 -19.18 5.72
C LEU A 53 1.40 -19.56 4.57
N TRP A 54 2.05 -20.72 4.66
CA TRP A 54 3.16 -21.08 3.80
C TRP A 54 2.74 -21.74 2.49
N TYR A 55 1.66 -22.53 2.51
CA TYR A 55 1.20 -23.29 1.34
C TYR A 55 0.68 -22.39 0.21
N GLN A 56 0.42 -21.13 0.52
CA GLN A 56 -0.10 -20.16 -0.43
C GLN A 56 0.95 -19.11 -0.80
N GLY A 57 2.24 -19.37 -0.53
CA GLY A 57 3.35 -18.49 -0.89
C GLY A 57 4.31 -19.08 -1.92
N ARG A 58 5.38 -18.32 -2.21
CA ARG A 58 6.51 -18.77 -3.04
C ARG A 58 7.84 -18.39 -2.40
N ILE A 59 8.91 -19.12 -2.71
CA ILE A 59 10.25 -18.75 -2.25
C ILE A 59 10.62 -17.37 -2.79
N TYR A 60 11.13 -16.54 -1.90
CA TYR A 60 11.63 -15.22 -2.24
C TYR A 60 13.10 -15.33 -2.66
N ASP A 61 13.33 -15.32 -3.96
CA ASP A 61 14.66 -15.24 -4.56
C ASP A 61 14.88 -13.83 -5.10
N TYR A 62 15.37 -12.94 -4.24
CA TYR A 62 15.71 -11.58 -4.63
C TYR A 62 17.23 -11.37 -4.62
N GLN A 63 17.75 -11.01 -5.79
CA GLN A 63 19.15 -10.66 -5.97
C GLN A 63 19.32 -9.15 -5.82
N LEU A 64 20.13 -8.72 -4.85
CA LEU A 64 20.42 -7.30 -4.62
C LEU A 64 21.07 -6.68 -5.86
N ARG A 65 20.41 -5.69 -6.46
CA ARG A 65 20.86 -5.02 -7.70
C ARG A 65 21.63 -3.72 -7.49
N SER A 66 21.64 -3.18 -6.27
CA SER A 66 22.24 -1.88 -5.95
C SER A 66 23.02 -1.97 -4.64
N ARG A 67 24.17 -1.27 -4.54
CA ARG A 67 24.84 -1.04 -3.24
C ARG A 67 24.29 0.20 -2.54
N ASN A 68 23.59 1.06 -3.27
CA ASN A 68 22.98 2.30 -2.80
C ASN A 68 21.48 2.13 -2.48
N GLY A 69 21.21 1.65 -1.27
CA GLY A 69 19.86 1.46 -0.73
C GLY A 69 19.33 0.04 -0.92
N THR A 70 18.10 -0.19 -0.47
CA THR A 70 17.43 -1.50 -0.54
C THR A 70 16.00 -1.32 -1.02
N PRO A 71 15.33 -2.35 -1.58
CA PRO A 71 13.93 -2.25 -1.98
C PRO A 71 12.97 -2.26 -0.78
N TYR A 72 13.45 -2.51 0.44
CA TYR A 72 12.60 -2.77 1.59
C TYR A 72 12.10 -1.51 2.30
N PHE A 73 10.90 -1.58 2.88
CA PHE A 73 10.36 -0.56 3.76
C PHE A 73 11.31 -0.28 4.93
N GLU A 74 11.47 1.01 5.28
CA GLU A 74 12.42 1.48 6.30
C GLU A 74 13.88 0.98 6.13
N ASN A 75 14.24 0.58 4.89
CA ASN A 75 15.52 -0.04 4.55
C ASN A 75 15.84 -1.32 5.34
N SER A 76 14.85 -1.94 6.02
CA SER A 76 15.05 -3.15 6.79
C SER A 76 14.55 -4.36 6.03
N THR A 77 15.39 -5.39 5.92
CA THR A 77 15.02 -6.65 5.28
C THR A 77 13.96 -7.41 6.08
N SER A 78 13.91 -7.15 7.39
CA SER A 78 12.98 -7.79 8.31
C SER A 78 12.63 -6.87 9.49
N LEU A 79 11.37 -6.87 9.90
CA LEU A 79 10.80 -6.09 10.99
C LEU A 79 9.83 -6.99 11.76
N ALA A 80 9.72 -6.80 13.08
CA ALA A 80 8.68 -7.47 13.85
C ALA A 80 7.30 -6.97 13.39
N GLY A 81 6.31 -7.85 13.33
CA GLY A 81 5.00 -7.49 12.84
C GLY A 81 3.94 -8.56 13.06
N SER A 82 2.75 -8.26 12.56
CA SER A 82 1.59 -9.14 12.55
C SER A 82 0.85 -9.01 11.23
N LEU A 83 0.00 -9.97 10.89
CA LEU A 83 -0.80 -9.90 9.68
C LEU A 83 -2.12 -10.65 9.80
N SER A 84 -3.09 -10.24 8.99
CA SER A 84 -4.34 -10.96 8.75
C SER A 84 -4.24 -11.62 7.38
N TYR A 85 -4.38 -12.94 7.35
CA TYR A 85 -4.26 -13.76 6.13
C TYR A 85 -5.39 -14.77 6.08
N ASN A 86 -6.18 -14.74 5.01
CA ASN A 86 -7.30 -15.65 4.80
C ASN A 86 -8.27 -15.68 6.01
N GLY A 87 -8.50 -14.51 6.62
CA GLY A 87 -9.35 -14.34 7.80
C GLY A 87 -8.74 -14.75 9.15
N GLU A 88 -7.50 -15.22 9.18
CA GLU A 88 -6.78 -15.59 10.41
C GLU A 88 -5.73 -14.53 10.78
N LEU A 89 -5.56 -14.28 12.09
CA LEU A 89 -4.58 -13.33 12.62
C LEU A 89 -3.33 -14.06 13.07
N PHE A 90 -2.18 -13.58 12.61
CA PHE A 90 -0.86 -14.09 12.94
C PHE A 90 -0.02 -13.00 13.58
N GLU A 91 0.55 -13.27 14.74
CA GLU A 91 1.31 -12.32 15.55
C GLU A 91 2.77 -12.78 15.72
N ASP A 92 3.61 -11.88 16.23
CA ASP A 92 5.03 -12.15 16.53
C ASP A 92 5.84 -12.67 15.32
N LEU A 93 5.52 -12.17 14.13
CA LEU A 93 6.18 -12.55 12.88
C LEU A 93 7.38 -11.66 12.59
N LEU A 94 8.34 -12.21 11.83
CA LEU A 94 9.42 -11.46 11.22
C LEU A 94 9.10 -11.22 9.74
N LEU A 95 8.84 -9.97 9.37
CA LEU A 95 8.30 -9.58 8.07
C LEU A 95 9.19 -8.58 7.34
N GLY A 96 9.44 -8.80 6.05
CA GLY A 96 10.01 -7.83 5.13
C GLY A 96 8.95 -7.31 4.18
N TYR A 97 8.97 -6.02 3.85
CA TYR A 97 8.05 -5.46 2.84
C TYR A 97 8.86 -4.87 1.69
N ASN A 98 8.88 -5.55 0.55
CA ASN A 98 9.55 -5.09 -0.66
C ASN A 98 8.65 -4.06 -1.37
N LEU A 99 9.08 -2.79 -1.37
CA LEU A 99 8.37 -1.66 -1.96
C LEU A 99 8.55 -1.52 -3.49
N GLU A 100 9.48 -2.27 -4.07
CA GLU A 100 9.63 -2.34 -5.54
C GLU A 100 8.56 -3.24 -6.14
N THR A 101 8.35 -4.42 -5.56
CA THR A 101 7.39 -5.42 -6.04
C THR A 101 6.03 -5.38 -5.29
N ASP A 102 5.94 -4.56 -4.25
CA ASP A 102 4.77 -4.45 -3.36
C ASP A 102 4.42 -5.80 -2.70
N GLU A 103 5.43 -6.53 -2.24
CA GLU A 103 5.34 -7.92 -1.71
C GLU A 103 5.71 -7.99 -0.22
N LEU A 104 4.87 -8.66 0.56
CA LEU A 104 5.16 -8.99 1.95
C LEU A 104 5.87 -10.35 2.01
N ILE A 105 6.99 -10.38 2.72
CA ILE A 105 7.91 -11.49 2.83
C ILE A 105 7.95 -11.95 4.27
N LEU A 106 7.64 -13.21 4.51
CA LEU A 106 7.77 -13.85 5.80
C LEU A 106 9.16 -14.46 5.95
N TRP A 107 9.85 -14.08 7.02
CA TRP A 107 11.15 -14.64 7.39
C TRP A 107 10.94 -15.73 8.43
N LYS A 108 11.41 -16.93 8.11
CA LYS A 108 11.44 -18.05 9.05
C LYS A 108 12.88 -18.42 9.34
N ILE A 109 13.21 -18.45 10.63
CA ILE A 109 14.49 -18.95 11.13
C ILE A 109 14.19 -20.33 11.73
N SER A 110 14.81 -21.35 11.19
CA SER A 110 14.69 -22.73 11.69
C SER A 110 15.54 -22.95 12.94
N ASN A 111 15.27 -24.07 13.62
CA ASN A 111 16.05 -24.54 14.76
C ASN A 111 17.53 -24.81 14.39
N SER A 112 17.81 -25.12 13.12
CA SER A 112 19.16 -25.30 12.60
C SER A 112 19.80 -24.00 12.09
N PHE A 113 19.21 -22.83 12.39
CA PHE A 113 19.64 -21.50 11.94
C PHE A 113 19.62 -21.27 10.42
N ASN A 114 18.96 -22.14 9.65
CA ASN A 114 18.65 -21.85 8.25
C ASN A 114 17.50 -20.85 8.19
N THR A 115 17.63 -19.86 7.30
CA THR A 115 16.59 -18.84 7.08
C THR A 115 15.91 -19.07 5.74
N ILE A 116 14.59 -19.16 5.75
CA ILE A 116 13.76 -19.21 4.55
C ILE A 116 12.96 -17.91 4.47
N GLN A 117 12.83 -17.38 3.25
CA GLN A 117 12.01 -16.21 2.95
C GLN A 117 10.89 -16.62 1.99
N VAL A 118 9.65 -16.34 2.37
CA VAL A 118 8.46 -16.72 1.61
C VAL A 118 7.68 -15.44 1.28
N VAL A 119 7.46 -15.19 -0.01
CA VAL A 119 6.48 -14.17 -0.44
C VAL A 119 5.09 -14.72 -0.20
N LEU A 120 4.29 -13.96 0.53
CA LEU A 120 2.88 -14.30 0.77
C LEU A 120 2.03 -13.86 -0.43
N ASP A 121 1.11 -14.70 -0.87
CA ASP A 121 0.16 -14.33 -1.93
C ASP A 121 -0.76 -13.19 -1.46
N LYS A 122 -0.75 -12.10 -2.23
CA LYS A 122 -1.49 -10.87 -1.94
C LYS A 122 -3.00 -11.07 -1.94
N TYR A 123 -3.50 -12.10 -2.61
CA TYR A 123 -4.93 -12.40 -2.68
C TYR A 123 -5.53 -12.70 -1.30
N TYR A 124 -4.76 -13.38 -0.44
CA TYR A 124 -5.20 -13.76 0.90
C TYR A 124 -4.75 -12.78 1.98
N LEU A 125 -3.82 -11.86 1.67
CA LEU A 125 -3.29 -10.90 2.62
C LEU A 125 -4.20 -9.68 2.73
N GLU A 126 -4.94 -9.57 3.84
CA GLU A 126 -5.86 -8.45 4.05
C GLU A 126 -5.13 -7.24 4.63
N ARG A 127 -4.35 -7.46 5.69
CA ARG A 127 -3.72 -6.40 6.51
C ARG A 127 -2.42 -6.90 7.10
N PHE A 128 -1.51 -5.98 7.39
CA PHE A 128 -0.31 -6.30 8.17
C PHE A 128 0.18 -5.09 8.94
N SER A 129 1.05 -5.32 9.91
CA SER A 129 1.73 -4.28 10.65
C SER A 129 3.23 -4.52 10.67
N LEU A 130 4.01 -3.45 10.71
CA LEU A 130 5.47 -3.49 10.82
C LEU A 130 5.90 -2.56 11.95
N ASN A 131 6.80 -3.02 12.80
CA ASN A 131 7.45 -2.22 13.83
C ASN A 131 8.87 -1.86 13.39
N SER A 132 9.11 -0.58 13.11
CA SER A 132 10.45 -0.05 12.85
C SER A 132 10.83 0.98 13.91
N GLN A 133 11.89 0.67 14.66
CA GLN A 133 12.45 1.57 15.67
C GLN A 133 11.42 2.04 16.72
N GLY A 134 10.45 1.19 17.06
CA GLY A 134 9.38 1.49 18.03
C GLY A 134 8.15 2.16 17.43
N ASN A 135 8.14 2.47 16.12
CA ASN A 135 6.96 2.98 15.42
C ASN A 135 6.21 1.83 14.75
N TYR A 136 4.89 1.79 14.96
CA TYR A 136 4.00 0.82 14.33
C TYR A 136 3.35 1.41 13.08
N TYR A 137 3.54 0.74 11.96
CA TYR A 137 2.94 1.07 10.67
C TYR A 137 1.90 0.02 10.35
N HIS A 138 0.67 0.44 10.07
CA HIS A 138 -0.42 -0.47 9.73
C HIS A 138 -0.73 -0.36 8.25
N PHE A 139 -0.81 -1.49 7.56
CA PHE A 139 -1.08 -1.57 6.14
C PHE A 139 -2.36 -2.35 5.88
N GLN A 140 -3.08 -1.93 4.84
CA GLN A 140 -4.27 -2.61 4.32
C GLN A 140 -4.12 -2.85 2.83
N SER A 141 -4.62 -3.99 2.36
CA SER A 141 -4.83 -4.22 0.93
C SER A 141 -5.86 -3.22 0.41
N HIS A 142 -5.67 -2.75 -0.83
CA HIS A 142 -6.60 -1.86 -1.49
C HIS A 142 -8.06 -2.36 -1.47
N THR A 143 -8.28 -3.69 -1.50
CA THR A 143 -9.62 -4.33 -1.45
C THR A 143 -10.35 -4.09 -0.13
N GLU A 144 -9.61 -3.88 0.96
CA GLU A 144 -10.13 -3.60 2.29
C GLU A 144 -10.59 -2.13 2.45
N ILE A 145 -10.13 -1.23 1.57
CA ILE A 145 -10.38 0.21 1.68
C ILE A 145 -11.72 0.57 1.02
N LYS A 146 -12.81 0.18 1.67
CA LYS A 146 -14.19 0.45 1.21
C LYS A 146 -14.64 1.87 1.58
N PRO A 147 -15.51 2.52 0.76
CA PRO A 147 -16.06 2.03 -0.50
C PRO A 147 -15.16 2.30 -1.73
N ILE A 148 -13.97 2.84 -1.53
CA ILE A 148 -13.18 3.47 -2.60
C ILE A 148 -12.19 2.55 -3.33
N HIS A 149 -12.04 1.29 -2.89
CA HIS A 149 -11.10 0.30 -3.43
C HIS A 149 -10.98 0.30 -4.96
N ASN A 150 -12.10 0.36 -5.69
CA ASN A 150 -12.14 0.37 -7.17
C ASN A 150 -11.47 1.59 -7.84
N ARG A 151 -11.12 2.61 -7.06
CA ARG A 151 -10.44 3.84 -7.52
C ARG A 151 -8.99 3.90 -7.06
N LEU A 152 -8.53 2.89 -6.34
CA LEU A 152 -7.15 2.75 -5.88
C LEU A 152 -6.38 1.85 -6.85
N LYS A 153 -5.07 2.01 -6.88
CA LYS A 153 -4.20 1.04 -7.55
C LYS A 153 -4.11 -0.20 -6.67
N GLU A 154 -3.89 -1.35 -7.28
CA GLU A 154 -3.67 -2.59 -6.55
C GLU A 154 -2.49 -2.47 -5.56
N GLY A 155 -2.56 -3.26 -4.50
CA GLY A 155 -1.50 -3.47 -3.52
C GLY A 155 -1.80 -2.86 -2.16
N PHE A 156 -0.75 -2.55 -1.38
CA PHE A 156 -0.90 -2.17 0.02
C PHE A 156 -0.76 -0.66 0.25
N TYR A 157 -1.41 -0.21 1.32
CA TYR A 157 -1.52 1.19 1.72
C TYR A 157 -1.32 1.30 3.24
N GLU A 158 -0.41 2.14 3.68
CA GLU A 158 -0.31 2.54 5.09
C GLU A 158 -1.58 3.31 5.48
N VAL A 159 -2.20 2.91 6.58
CA VAL A 159 -3.31 3.62 7.22
C VAL A 159 -2.71 4.63 8.18
N VAL A 160 -2.61 5.89 7.73
CA VAL A 160 -2.07 6.98 8.55
C VAL A 160 -3.14 7.55 9.49
N TYR A 161 -4.37 7.67 9.02
CA TYR A 161 -5.47 8.20 9.81
C TYR A 161 -6.80 7.58 9.36
N ASP A 162 -7.66 7.17 10.29
CA ASP A 162 -8.94 6.50 9.98
C ASP A 162 -10.05 6.98 10.93
N ASP A 163 -10.71 8.08 10.55
CA ASP A 163 -11.83 8.68 11.29
C ASP A 163 -12.84 9.25 10.25
N ILE A 164 -13.56 10.34 10.56
CA ILE A 164 -14.47 11.02 9.62
C ILE A 164 -13.79 11.44 8.30
N LEU A 165 -12.47 11.64 8.35
CA LEU A 165 -11.58 11.74 7.20
C LEU A 165 -10.55 10.63 7.32
N LYS A 166 -10.11 10.08 6.19
CA LYS A 166 -9.12 9.00 6.17
C LYS A 166 -7.91 9.40 5.36
N MET A 167 -6.72 9.05 5.83
CA MET A 167 -5.47 9.25 5.11
C MET A 167 -4.76 7.92 4.90
N TYR A 168 -4.46 7.63 3.65
CA TYR A 168 -3.72 6.45 3.23
C TYR A 168 -2.46 6.87 2.47
N VAL A 169 -1.37 6.14 2.65
CA VAL A 169 -0.11 6.36 1.93
C VAL A 169 0.27 5.09 1.18
N LYS A 170 0.47 5.21 -0.13
CA LYS A 170 1.08 4.13 -0.93
C LYS A 170 2.58 4.41 -1.04
N HIS A 171 3.37 3.48 -0.57
CA HIS A 171 4.84 3.53 -0.61
C HIS A 171 5.34 2.83 -1.86
N LYS A 172 6.43 3.33 -2.43
CA LYS A 172 7.09 2.68 -3.56
C LYS A 172 8.58 2.93 -3.50
N LYS A 173 9.36 1.94 -3.92
CA LYS A 173 10.76 2.14 -4.30
C LYS A 173 10.95 1.81 -5.77
N ILE A 174 11.72 2.62 -6.46
CA ILE A 174 12.04 2.44 -7.87
C ILE A 174 13.55 2.29 -7.99
N LEU A 175 13.98 1.23 -8.67
CA LEU A 175 15.38 1.08 -9.05
C LEU A 175 15.68 2.04 -10.20
N PHE A 176 16.52 3.03 -9.94
CA PHE A 176 17.00 4.00 -10.91
C PHE A 176 18.38 3.57 -11.43
N PHE A 177 18.61 3.78 -12.72
CA PHE A 177 19.87 3.49 -13.38
C PHE A 177 20.54 4.79 -13.87
N ASN A 178 21.81 4.99 -13.51
CA ASN A 178 22.63 6.12 -13.89
C ASN A 178 24.00 5.66 -14.41
N ASP A 179 24.19 5.71 -15.73
CA ASP A 179 25.43 5.30 -16.40
C ASP A 179 26.69 6.10 -16.01
N PHE A 180 26.52 7.26 -15.37
CA PHE A 180 27.63 8.14 -15.00
C PHE A 180 28.20 7.87 -13.60
N ASP A 181 27.53 7.04 -12.79
CA ASP A 181 27.95 6.72 -11.43
C ASP A 181 28.76 5.42 -11.37
N ALA A 182 29.71 5.35 -10.43
CA ALA A 182 30.49 4.14 -10.19
C ALA A 182 29.62 2.97 -9.66
N ASP A 183 28.50 3.27 -9.02
CA ASP A 183 27.42 2.32 -8.75
C ASP A 183 26.18 2.80 -9.50
N PRO A 184 25.89 2.24 -10.69
CA PRO A 184 24.90 2.80 -11.58
C PRO A 184 23.48 2.52 -11.10
N PHE A 185 23.26 1.68 -10.10
CA PHE A 185 21.93 1.37 -9.59
C PHE A 185 21.69 2.04 -8.23
N SER A 186 20.53 2.68 -8.06
CA SER A 186 20.11 3.24 -6.77
C SER A 186 18.61 3.11 -6.55
N TYR A 187 18.20 2.91 -5.29
CA TYR A 187 16.78 2.90 -4.94
C TYR A 187 16.29 4.30 -4.58
N GLN A 188 15.28 4.77 -5.31
CA GLN A 188 14.57 6.02 -5.00
C GLN A 188 13.23 5.72 -4.36
N TYR A 189 12.97 6.36 -3.22
CA TYR A 189 11.71 6.23 -2.50
C TYR A 189 10.70 7.29 -2.96
N GLU A 190 9.50 6.82 -3.27
CA GLU A 190 8.35 7.63 -3.63
C GLU A 190 7.17 7.27 -2.72
N LYS A 191 6.30 8.26 -2.49
CA LYS A 191 5.02 8.03 -1.82
C LYS A 191 3.91 8.79 -2.51
N GLN A 192 2.73 8.21 -2.53
CA GLN A 192 1.51 8.87 -3.00
C GLN A 192 0.50 8.91 -1.85
N VAL A 193 -0.04 10.10 -1.56
CA VAL A 193 -0.93 10.30 -0.41
C VAL A 193 -2.37 10.45 -0.88
N TYR A 194 -3.26 9.68 -0.29
CA TYR A 194 -4.68 9.66 -0.58
C TYR A 194 -5.44 10.14 0.65
N LEU A 195 -6.27 11.17 0.46
CA LEU A 195 -7.20 11.67 1.46
C LEU A 195 -8.61 11.31 1.04
N VAL A 196 -9.34 10.62 1.92
CA VAL A 196 -10.76 10.35 1.77
C VAL A 196 -11.51 11.34 2.65
N LEU A 197 -12.33 12.18 2.02
CA LEU A 197 -13.10 13.21 2.70
C LEU A 197 -14.49 13.24 2.06
N ASN A 198 -15.54 13.15 2.87
CA ASN A 198 -16.94 13.16 2.40
C ASN A 198 -17.22 12.11 1.31
N GLY A 199 -16.59 10.94 1.40
CA GLY A 199 -16.73 9.86 0.40
C GLY A 199 -15.96 10.09 -0.91
N GLU A 200 -15.27 11.22 -1.07
CA GLU A 200 -14.42 11.52 -2.23
C GLU A 200 -12.95 11.23 -1.94
N ILE A 201 -12.23 10.79 -2.98
CA ILE A 201 -10.78 10.57 -2.92
C ILE A 201 -10.08 11.79 -3.51
N HIS A 202 -9.13 12.32 -2.75
CA HIS A 202 -8.22 13.36 -3.19
C HIS A 202 -6.79 12.84 -3.13
N VAL A 203 -6.08 12.88 -4.26
CA VAL A 203 -4.63 12.68 -4.28
C VAL A 203 -3.97 13.97 -3.80
N VAL A 204 -3.25 13.89 -2.67
CA VAL A 204 -2.75 15.05 -1.92
C VAL A 204 -1.24 15.03 -1.75
N ASP A 205 -0.47 14.79 -2.83
CA ASP A 205 0.99 14.64 -2.76
C ASP A 205 1.79 15.90 -2.35
N ASN A 206 1.11 17.02 -2.12
CA ASN A 206 1.74 18.27 -1.73
C ASN A 206 0.80 19.14 -0.91
N ARG A 207 1.38 20.14 -0.25
CA ARG A 207 0.65 21.11 0.58
C ARG A 207 -0.50 21.77 -0.16
N ARG A 208 -0.34 22.08 -1.44
CA ARG A 208 -1.35 22.78 -2.25
C ARG A 208 -2.59 21.90 -2.43
N ASN A 209 -2.40 20.63 -2.77
CA ASN A 209 -3.47 19.67 -2.97
C ASN A 209 -4.20 19.37 -1.67
N TYR A 210 -3.48 19.19 -0.56
CA TYR A 210 -4.07 19.03 0.76
C TYR A 210 -4.98 20.20 1.13
N LEU A 211 -4.45 21.43 1.04
CA LEU A 211 -5.23 22.65 1.32
C LEU A 211 -6.40 22.89 0.35
N ARG A 212 -6.41 22.24 -0.81
CA ARG A 212 -7.50 22.33 -1.79
C ARG A 212 -8.66 21.40 -1.43
N ALA A 213 -8.40 20.27 -0.77
CA ALA A 213 -9.45 19.40 -0.25
C ALA A 213 -10.28 20.10 0.83
N PHE A 214 -9.64 20.95 1.66
CA PHE A 214 -10.30 21.71 2.73
C PHE A 214 -10.49 23.19 2.36
N LYS A 215 -11.29 23.48 1.33
CA LYS A 215 -11.43 24.85 0.77
C LYS A 215 -11.79 25.90 1.82
N GLU A 216 -12.79 25.62 2.66
CA GLU A 216 -13.30 26.54 3.70
C GLU A 216 -12.29 26.77 4.83
N HIS A 217 -11.48 25.75 5.14
CA HIS A 217 -10.54 25.77 6.27
C HIS A 217 -9.08 26.07 5.88
N LYS A 218 -8.85 26.41 4.61
CA LYS A 218 -7.52 26.63 4.04
C LYS A 218 -6.65 27.61 4.83
N LYS A 219 -7.24 28.69 5.37
CA LYS A 219 -6.51 29.70 6.17
C LYS A 219 -6.05 29.13 7.51
N SER A 220 -6.93 28.46 8.24
CA SER A 220 -6.65 27.84 9.54
C SER A 220 -5.61 26.73 9.42
N LEU A 221 -5.77 25.83 8.44
CA LEU A 221 -4.80 24.77 8.15
C LEU A 221 -3.43 25.32 7.79
N ARG A 222 -3.37 26.36 6.95
CA ARG A 222 -2.11 27.01 6.61
C ARG A 222 -1.41 27.60 7.82
N LYS A 223 -2.16 28.21 8.75
CA LYS A 223 -1.63 28.77 10.01
C LYS A 223 -1.10 27.65 10.91
N TYR A 224 -1.85 26.57 11.05
CA TYR A 224 -1.45 25.40 11.83
C TYR A 224 -0.17 24.77 11.30
N MET A 225 -0.11 24.43 10.00
CA MET A 225 1.08 23.84 9.40
C MET A 225 2.34 24.70 9.59
N ARG A 226 2.20 26.03 9.57
CA ARG A 226 3.34 26.93 9.85
C ARG A 226 3.78 26.86 11.30
N ARG A 227 2.81 26.93 12.24
CA ARG A 227 3.08 26.90 13.68
C ARG A 227 3.67 25.56 14.12
N ALA A 228 3.18 24.46 13.56
CA ALA A 228 3.65 23.10 13.84
C ALA A 228 4.85 22.69 12.97
N HIS A 229 5.40 23.60 12.16
CA HIS A 229 6.53 23.34 11.26
C HIS A 229 6.35 22.15 10.30
N ILE A 230 5.09 21.87 9.91
CA ILE A 230 4.73 20.77 9.03
C ILE A 230 5.05 21.14 7.57
N ASN A 231 6.06 20.47 7.02
CA ASN A 231 6.33 20.42 5.59
C ASN A 231 5.69 19.13 5.04
N PHE A 232 4.56 19.25 4.34
CA PHE A 232 3.72 18.11 3.97
C PHE A 232 4.51 17.02 3.23
N GLU A 233 5.30 17.43 2.24
CA GLU A 233 6.07 16.57 1.37
C GLU A 233 7.15 15.80 2.15
N LYS A 234 7.75 16.43 3.17
CA LYS A 234 8.82 15.88 4.01
C LYS A 234 8.36 15.33 5.35
N SER A 235 7.07 15.42 5.66
CA SER A 235 6.53 15.00 6.95
C SER A 235 6.54 13.48 7.07
N GLY A 236 6.97 13.00 8.24
CA GLY A 236 6.76 11.62 8.67
C GLY A 236 5.30 11.39 9.10
N THR A 237 4.96 10.13 9.38
CA THR A 237 3.60 9.68 9.71
C THR A 237 2.98 10.51 10.84
N GLN A 238 3.69 10.75 11.95
CA GLN A 238 3.14 11.50 13.09
C GLN A 238 2.70 12.92 12.73
N SER A 239 3.49 13.67 11.94
CA SER A 239 3.10 15.03 11.55
C SER A 239 1.88 15.04 10.60
N LEU A 240 1.70 13.98 9.82
CA LEU A 240 0.50 13.80 9.00
C LEU A 240 -0.72 13.44 9.84
N ILE A 241 -0.55 12.60 10.87
CA ILE A 241 -1.58 12.31 11.88
C ILE A 241 -2.03 13.60 12.57
N ASP A 242 -1.08 14.40 13.07
CA ASP A 242 -1.39 15.66 13.76
C ASP A 242 -2.13 16.65 12.84
N LEU A 243 -1.73 16.72 11.56
CA LEU A 243 -2.42 17.53 10.57
C LEU A 243 -3.85 17.03 10.30
N CYS A 244 -4.05 15.71 10.22
CA CYS A 244 -5.37 15.10 10.06
C CYS A 244 -6.26 15.37 11.28
N ALA A 245 -5.74 15.18 12.49
CA ALA A 245 -6.45 15.44 13.73
C ALA A 245 -6.89 16.91 13.86
N TYR A 246 -6.01 17.86 13.51
CA TYR A 246 -6.38 19.27 13.46
C TYR A 246 -7.38 19.58 12.33
N SER A 247 -7.30 18.87 11.21
CA SER A 247 -8.27 19.03 10.12
C SER A 247 -9.65 18.54 10.52
N LYS A 248 -9.72 17.40 11.21
CA LYS A 248 -10.94 16.86 11.82
C LYS A 248 -11.57 17.88 12.77
N SER A 249 -10.79 18.46 13.69
CA SER A 249 -11.36 19.41 14.66
C SER A 249 -11.97 20.65 13.99
N LEU A 250 -11.54 21.02 12.78
CA LEU A 250 -12.15 22.11 12.01
C LEU A 250 -13.49 21.69 11.36
N LEU A 251 -13.62 20.42 10.99
CA LEU A 251 -14.86 19.86 10.45
C LEU A 251 -15.92 19.70 11.54
N ASP A 252 -15.54 19.22 12.74
CA ASP A 252 -16.45 18.99 13.86
C ASP A 252 -17.11 20.29 14.35
N HIS A 253 -16.39 21.41 14.30
CA HIS A 253 -16.94 22.74 14.65
C HIS A 253 -17.92 23.31 13.61
N GLN A 254 -18.24 22.57 12.54
CA GLN A 254 -19.26 22.95 11.56
C GLN A 254 -20.60 22.24 11.73
N GLU A 255 -20.78 21.27 12.64
CA GLU A 255 -22.12 20.78 12.99
C GLU A 255 -22.87 21.86 13.79
N PRO A 256 -23.87 22.56 13.21
CA PRO A 256 -24.72 23.44 13.97
C PRO A 256 -25.73 22.56 14.73
N GLY A 257 -25.96 22.88 16.00
CA GLY A 257 -26.85 22.13 16.88
C GLY A 257 -28.18 21.72 16.22
N ILE A 258 -28.46 20.43 16.26
CA ILE A 258 -29.84 19.98 16.36
C ILE A 258 -30.18 20.11 17.85
N GLU A 259 -30.60 21.31 18.25
CA GLU A 259 -31.54 21.41 19.37
C GLU A 259 -32.80 20.68 18.92
N SER A 260 -33.03 19.48 19.46
CA SER A 260 -34.34 18.84 19.38
C SER A 260 -35.30 19.63 20.27
N ASN A 261 -35.84 20.71 19.73
CA ASN A 261 -37.19 21.11 20.08
C ASN A 261 -38.12 20.16 19.32
N TYR A 262 -38.61 19.12 20.00
CA TYR A 262 -39.97 18.58 20.01
C TYR A 262 -40.02 17.34 20.89
#